data_AF-A0A8E2JV30-F1
#
_entry.id   AF-A0A8E2JV30-F1
#
_cell.length_a   1.000
_cell.length_b   1.000
_cell.length_c   1.000
_cell.angle_alpha   90.00
_cell.angle_beta   90.00
_cell.angle_gamma   90.00
#
_symmetry.space_group_name_H-M   'P 1'
#
loop_
_entity.id
_entity.type
_entity.pdbx_description
1 polymer ?
#
loop_
_entity_poly.entity_id
_entity_poly.type
_entity_poly.pdbx_seq_one_letter_code
_entity_poly.pdbx_strand_id
1 'polypeptide(L)'
;MVIAGNHDISLDPTPRVENMSDEEYAKYHSAAFKIMTGPTAKAAGITYLQEGTHTFTLNSGATFTVYASPYTAGSGGWAFPYETFQDRFNDTKQTNRISIATNPIPSGVDIVMTHGPPHSILDQVDGQHLGCPHLLRAVSRTRPLMHCFGHIHEGHGANIVSWKPDGSVKDPSSATPLETEQINEYPDDNKWTIKPGQQTLMVNAAIMMNTSRGMKPNYKPFIVALNLPRRR
;
A
#
# COMPACT_ATOMS: atom_id res chain seq x y z
N MET A 1 1.25 -9.08 9.31
CA MET A 1 0.50 -7.80 9.22
C MET A 1 -0.32 -7.84 7.94
N VAL A 2 -1.55 -7.35 7.96
CA VAL A 2 -2.44 -7.34 6.78
C VAL A 2 -3.26 -6.04 6.80
N ILE A 3 -3.57 -5.52 5.62
CA ILE A 3 -4.56 -4.45 5.42
C ILE A 3 -5.72 -4.99 4.58
N ALA A 4 -6.88 -4.34 4.65
CA ALA A 4 -7.97 -4.61 3.73
C ALA A 4 -7.68 -3.98 2.34
N GLY A 5 -8.40 -4.44 1.33
CA GLY A 5 -8.44 -3.87 0.00
C GLY A 5 -9.86 -3.67 -0.53
N ASN A 6 -9.97 -3.25 -1.78
CA ASN A 6 -11.23 -2.87 -2.42
C ASN A 6 -12.26 -4.03 -2.53
N HIS A 7 -11.81 -5.28 -2.47
CA HIS A 7 -12.70 -6.45 -2.48
C HIS A 7 -13.20 -6.84 -1.07
N ASP A 8 -12.63 -6.28 0.00
CA ASP A 8 -13.00 -6.59 1.37
C ASP A 8 -14.18 -5.74 1.84
N ILE A 9 -15.31 -5.83 1.13
CA ILE A 9 -16.53 -5.03 1.38
C ILE A 9 -16.94 -5.07 2.85
N SER A 10 -16.98 -6.28 3.44
CA SER A 10 -17.34 -6.43 4.85
C SER A 10 -16.40 -5.72 5.83
N LEU A 11 -15.19 -5.32 5.43
CA LEU A 11 -14.27 -4.55 6.28
C LEU A 11 -14.40 -3.03 6.10
N ASP A 12 -15.11 -2.53 5.07
CA ASP A 12 -15.43 -1.10 4.94
C ASP A 12 -16.64 -0.76 5.83
N PRO A 13 -16.52 0.19 6.76
CA PRO A 13 -17.65 0.59 7.61
C PRO A 13 -18.77 1.31 6.86
N THR A 14 -18.53 1.78 5.64
CA THR A 14 -19.53 2.44 4.80
C THR A 14 -20.40 1.40 4.09
N PRO A 15 -21.74 1.46 4.14
CA PRO A 15 -22.60 0.55 3.39
C PRO A 15 -22.30 0.56 1.88
N ARG A 16 -22.05 -0.63 1.30
CA ARG A 16 -21.75 -0.83 -0.14
C ARG A 16 -22.68 -1.80 -0.85
N VAL A 17 -23.58 -2.46 -0.12
CA VAL A 17 -24.42 -3.53 -0.65
C VAL A 17 -25.84 -3.02 -0.87
N GLU A 18 -26.29 -3.04 -2.12
CA GLU A 18 -27.68 -2.70 -2.45
C GLU A 18 -28.66 -3.69 -1.80
N ASN A 19 -29.84 -3.18 -1.43
CA ASN A 19 -30.91 -3.97 -0.79
C ASN A 19 -30.55 -4.57 0.59
N MET A 20 -29.50 -4.05 1.26
CA MET A 20 -29.17 -4.37 2.64
C MET A 20 -29.42 -3.14 3.52
N SER A 21 -30.04 -3.31 4.69
CA SER A 21 -30.20 -2.20 5.63
C SER A 21 -28.87 -1.84 6.30
N ASP A 22 -28.72 -0.58 6.73
CA ASP A 22 -27.52 -0.13 7.45
C ASP A 22 -27.27 -0.95 8.72
N GLU A 23 -28.33 -1.37 9.43
CA GLU A 23 -28.22 -2.21 10.63
C GLU A 23 -27.68 -3.62 10.29
N GLU A 24 -28.20 -4.22 9.23
CA GLU A 24 -27.73 -5.52 8.76
C GLU A 24 -26.28 -5.45 8.29
N TYR A 25 -25.93 -4.41 7.51
CA TYR A 25 -24.57 -4.16 7.07
C TYR A 25 -23.61 -3.99 8.25
N ALA A 26 -23.98 -3.17 9.24
CA ALA A 26 -23.18 -2.94 10.44
C ALA A 26 -22.91 -4.22 11.24
N LYS A 27 -23.87 -5.16 11.26
CA LYS A 27 -23.70 -6.49 11.88
C LYS A 27 -22.66 -7.34 11.14
N TYR A 28 -22.74 -7.41 9.80
CA TYR A 28 -21.73 -8.11 8.99
C TYR A 28 -20.36 -7.47 9.11
N HIS A 29 -20.30 -6.13 9.08
CA HIS A 29 -19.06 -5.39 9.26
C HIS A 29 -18.41 -5.71 10.61
N SER A 30 -19.19 -5.64 11.69
CA SER A 30 -18.71 -5.95 13.04
C SER A 30 -18.21 -7.40 13.15
N ALA A 31 -18.90 -8.35 12.51
CA ALA A 31 -18.50 -9.75 12.50
C ALA A 31 -17.19 -9.97 11.74
N ALA A 32 -17.06 -9.41 10.54
CA ALA A 32 -15.84 -9.49 9.72
C ALA A 32 -14.66 -8.82 10.42
N PHE A 33 -14.87 -7.62 10.97
CA PHE A 33 -13.85 -6.91 11.73
C PHE A 33 -13.39 -7.70 12.96
N LYS A 34 -14.31 -8.35 13.68
CA LYS A 34 -13.99 -9.23 14.81
C LYS A 34 -13.21 -10.47 14.40
N ILE A 35 -13.43 -11.02 13.21
CA ILE A 35 -12.60 -12.12 12.69
C ILE A 35 -11.15 -11.66 12.52
N MET A 36 -10.95 -10.49 11.91
CA MET A 36 -9.61 -9.96 11.61
C MET A 36 -8.85 -9.47 12.85
N THR A 37 -9.56 -9.01 13.89
CA THR A 37 -8.97 -8.43 15.11
C THR A 37 -9.06 -9.34 16.34
N GLY A 38 -9.80 -10.45 16.22
CA GLY A 38 -10.11 -11.36 17.32
C GLY A 38 -8.97 -12.31 17.69
N PRO A 39 -9.19 -13.15 18.73
CA PRO A 39 -8.17 -14.06 19.24
C PRO A 39 -7.63 -15.06 18.22
N THR A 40 -8.48 -15.56 17.31
CA THR A 40 -8.09 -16.52 16.28
C THR A 40 -7.05 -15.94 15.31
N ALA A 41 -7.28 -14.71 14.81
CA ALA A 41 -6.31 -14.01 13.96
C ALA A 41 -4.99 -13.79 14.70
N LYS A 42 -5.05 -13.30 15.95
CA LYS A 42 -3.86 -13.08 16.78
C LYS A 42 -3.07 -14.37 17.04
N ALA A 43 -3.75 -15.47 17.34
CA ALA A 43 -3.13 -16.78 17.54
C ALA A 43 -2.47 -17.32 16.26
N ALA A 44 -3.00 -16.95 15.08
CA ALA A 44 -2.39 -17.24 13.78
C ALA A 44 -1.27 -16.27 13.38
N GLY A 45 -0.88 -15.32 14.25
CA GLY A 45 0.13 -14.31 13.95
C GLY A 45 -0.33 -13.22 12.97
N ILE A 46 -1.65 -13.08 12.78
CA ILE A 46 -2.26 -12.07 11.91
C ILE A 46 -2.52 -10.80 12.72
N THR A 47 -1.95 -9.70 12.25
CA THR A 47 -2.20 -8.35 12.77
C THR A 47 -2.88 -7.53 11.68
N TYR A 48 -4.17 -7.27 11.84
CA TYR A 48 -4.92 -6.37 10.96
C TYR A 48 -4.59 -4.91 11.27
N LEU A 49 -4.21 -4.15 10.26
CA LEU A 49 -3.87 -2.73 10.37
C LEU A 49 -4.99 -1.89 9.75
N GLN A 50 -5.65 -1.08 10.58
CA GLN A 50 -6.53 -0.02 10.10
C GLN A 50 -5.69 1.13 9.52
N GLU A 51 -6.33 2.04 8.78
CA GLU A 51 -5.62 3.20 8.26
C GLU A 51 -4.95 4.00 9.39
N GLY A 52 -3.69 4.38 9.19
CA GLY A 52 -2.90 5.13 10.16
C GLY A 52 -1.47 4.64 10.28
N THR A 53 -0.74 5.19 11.26
CA THR A 53 0.66 4.81 11.52
C THR A 53 0.75 3.90 12.73
N HIS A 54 1.37 2.74 12.54
CA HIS A 54 1.54 1.69 13.54
C HIS A 54 3.02 1.52 13.87
N THR A 55 3.36 1.38 15.15
CA THR A 55 4.74 1.19 15.60
C THR A 55 4.93 -0.24 16.11
N PHE A 56 6.00 -0.89 15.69
CA PHE A 56 6.35 -2.25 16.07
C PHE A 56 7.73 -2.28 16.69
N THR A 57 7.87 -3.04 17.78
CA THR A 57 9.16 -3.33 18.41
C THR A 57 9.44 -4.81 18.26
N LEU A 58 10.57 -5.15 17.63
CA LEU A 58 11.03 -6.53 17.45
C LEU A 58 11.65 -7.07 18.74
N ASN A 59 11.79 -8.40 18.84
CA ASN A 59 12.48 -9.05 19.96
C ASN A 59 13.95 -8.59 20.12
N SER A 60 14.56 -8.07 19.04
CA SER A 60 15.90 -7.46 19.07
C SER A 60 15.94 -6.07 19.70
N GLY A 61 14.79 -5.49 20.07
CA GLY A 61 14.64 -4.11 20.51
C GLY A 61 14.63 -3.08 19.38
N ALA A 62 14.75 -3.50 18.12
CA ALA A 62 14.62 -2.60 16.98
C ALA A 62 13.15 -2.17 16.80
N THR A 63 12.93 -0.88 16.56
CA THR A 63 11.59 -0.30 16.39
C THR A 63 11.44 0.28 14.99
N PHE A 64 10.29 0.04 14.37
CA PHE A 64 9.94 0.60 13.07
C PHE A 64 8.45 0.96 13.00
N THR A 65 8.12 1.77 12.00
CA THR A 65 6.78 2.30 11.75
C THR A 65 6.25 1.84 10.40
N VAL A 66 4.96 1.51 10.35
CA VAL A 66 4.21 1.17 9.15
C VAL A 66 3.03 2.13 9.03
N TYR A 67 2.97 2.91 7.96
CA TYR A 67 1.74 3.56 7.56
C TYR A 67 0.89 2.57 6.76
N ALA A 68 -0.37 2.40 7.13
CA ALA A 68 -1.33 1.52 6.45
C ALA A 68 -2.48 2.34 5.86
N SER A 69 -2.97 1.98 4.67
CA SER A 69 -4.24 2.49 4.14
C SER A 69 -4.90 1.51 3.17
N PRO A 70 -6.18 1.12 3.38
CA PRO A 70 -6.90 0.24 2.47
C PRO A 70 -7.46 0.96 1.23
N TYR A 71 -7.38 2.28 1.20
CA TYR A 71 -8.10 3.11 0.24
C TYR A 71 -7.49 3.08 -1.17
N THR A 72 -8.35 3.08 -2.18
CA THR A 72 -7.99 3.17 -3.60
C THR A 72 -8.75 4.27 -4.32
N ALA A 73 -8.05 4.97 -5.23
CA ALA A 73 -8.67 6.00 -6.05
C ALA A 73 -9.63 5.38 -7.07
N GLY A 74 -10.83 5.93 -7.19
CA GLY A 74 -11.84 5.48 -8.13
C GLY A 74 -13.19 5.20 -7.46
N SER A 75 -14.27 5.43 -8.21
CA SER A 75 -15.65 5.22 -7.80
C SER A 75 -16.23 4.02 -8.56
N GLY A 76 -16.41 2.90 -7.88
CA GLY A 76 -16.87 1.66 -8.50
C GLY A 76 -17.72 0.75 -7.61
N GLY A 77 -18.29 1.28 -6.53
CA GLY A 77 -19.09 0.49 -5.57
C GLY A 77 -18.26 -0.46 -4.69
N TRP A 78 -16.95 -0.50 -4.86
CA TRP A 78 -16.02 -1.31 -4.07
C TRP A 78 -15.73 -0.69 -2.70
N ALA A 79 -15.08 -1.48 -1.83
CA ALA A 79 -14.66 -1.07 -0.50
C ALA A 79 -13.58 0.02 -0.58
N PHE A 80 -13.58 0.93 0.41
CA PHE A 80 -12.55 1.96 0.59
C PHE A 80 -12.28 2.85 -0.65
N PRO A 81 -13.29 3.36 -1.37
CA PRO A 81 -13.08 4.26 -2.47
C PRO A 81 -12.78 5.68 -1.97
N TYR A 82 -12.11 6.46 -2.82
CA TYR A 82 -12.15 7.92 -2.77
C TYR A 82 -12.07 8.47 -4.19
N GLU A 83 -12.54 9.70 -4.39
CA GLU A 83 -12.56 10.28 -5.72
C GLU A 83 -11.16 10.63 -6.20
N THR A 84 -10.90 10.50 -7.51
CA THR A 84 -9.57 10.69 -8.10
C THR A 84 -9.03 12.12 -7.95
N PHE A 85 -9.90 13.10 -7.73
CA PHE A 85 -9.52 14.50 -7.49
C PHE A 85 -9.26 14.82 -5.99
N GLN A 86 -9.56 13.88 -5.09
CA GLN A 86 -9.35 14.01 -3.65
C GLN A 86 -7.98 13.47 -3.22
N ASP A 87 -7.33 14.18 -2.32
CA ASP A 87 -6.03 13.81 -1.77
C ASP A 87 -6.20 13.16 -0.40
N ARG A 88 -6.04 11.84 -0.33
CA ARG A 88 -6.19 11.04 0.89
C ARG A 88 -4.92 10.99 1.74
N PHE A 89 -3.77 11.31 1.17
CA PHE A 89 -2.45 10.98 1.75
C PHE A 89 -1.64 12.20 2.19
N ASN A 90 -2.07 13.41 1.80
CA ASN A 90 -1.40 14.67 2.10
C ASN A 90 -2.37 15.62 2.81
N ASP A 91 -1.88 16.32 3.84
CA ASP A 91 -2.65 17.37 4.52
C ASP A 91 -2.79 18.64 3.66
N THR A 92 -3.59 19.60 4.12
CA THR A 92 -3.86 20.88 3.42
C THR A 92 -2.64 21.77 3.22
N LYS A 93 -1.55 21.55 3.96
CA LYS A 93 -0.27 22.27 3.80
C LYS A 93 0.67 21.58 2.80
N GLN A 94 0.41 20.31 2.50
CA GLN A 94 1.24 19.44 1.67
C GLN A 94 0.72 19.29 0.23
N THR A 95 -0.52 19.71 -0.03
CA THR A 95 -1.16 19.57 -1.34
C THR A 95 -1.95 20.83 -1.69
N ASN A 96 -2.06 21.09 -2.99
CA ASN A 96 -2.90 22.14 -3.56
C ASN A 96 -4.22 21.59 -4.09
N ARG A 97 -4.58 20.37 -3.66
CA ARG A 97 -5.78 19.63 -4.06
C ARG A 97 -6.74 19.56 -2.87
N ILE A 98 -7.93 18.99 -3.08
CA ILE A 98 -8.91 18.81 -2.01
C ILE A 98 -8.41 17.69 -1.09
N SER A 99 -7.74 18.05 0.01
CA SER A 99 -7.31 17.09 1.01
C SER A 99 -8.52 16.57 1.78
N ILE A 100 -8.66 15.24 1.81
CA ILE A 100 -9.60 14.48 2.64
C ILE A 100 -8.84 13.59 3.65
N ALA A 101 -7.54 13.87 3.85
CA ALA A 101 -6.68 13.06 4.68
C ALA A 101 -7.11 13.13 6.16
N THR A 102 -7.52 11.99 6.71
CA THR A 102 -7.72 11.83 8.17
C THR A 102 -6.43 11.39 8.85
N ASN A 103 -5.63 10.61 8.12
CA ASN A 103 -4.31 10.13 8.53
C ASN A 103 -3.33 10.42 7.38
N PRO A 104 -2.82 11.65 7.21
CA PRO A 104 -1.81 11.93 6.20
C PRO A 104 -0.54 11.11 6.48
N ILE A 105 0.20 10.70 5.45
CA ILE A 105 1.43 9.93 5.63
C ILE A 105 2.46 10.82 6.36
N PRO A 106 2.91 10.44 7.57
CA PRO A 106 3.81 11.27 8.34
C PRO A 106 5.24 11.17 7.81
N SER A 107 6.04 12.22 8.04
CA SER A 107 7.48 12.17 7.82
C SER A 107 8.14 11.14 8.73
N GLY A 108 9.20 10.50 8.23
CA GLY A 108 9.97 9.53 9.00
C GLY A 108 9.27 8.19 9.21
N VAL A 109 8.24 7.87 8.42
CA VAL A 109 7.69 6.51 8.34
C VAL A 109 8.69 5.58 7.66
N ASP A 110 8.88 4.38 8.20
CA ASP A 110 9.85 3.42 7.64
C ASP A 110 9.26 2.61 6.48
N ILE A 111 8.00 2.20 6.60
CA ILE A 111 7.28 1.41 5.59
C ILE A 111 5.91 2.03 5.31
N VAL A 112 5.54 2.14 4.03
CA VAL A 112 4.18 2.45 3.60
C VAL A 112 3.53 1.19 3.05
N MET A 113 2.29 0.91 3.44
CA MET A 113 1.47 -0.20 2.98
C MET A 113 0.13 0.34 2.52
N THR A 114 -0.15 0.30 1.23
CA THR A 114 -1.43 0.74 0.65
C THR A 114 -2.04 -0.35 -0.19
N HIS A 115 -3.37 -0.37 -0.34
CA HIS A 115 -3.97 -1.34 -1.27
C HIS A 115 -3.60 -1.03 -2.72
N GLY A 116 -3.78 0.22 -3.16
CA GLY A 116 -3.44 0.67 -4.51
C GLY A 116 -2.01 1.18 -4.69
N PRO A 117 -1.48 1.21 -5.93
CA PRO A 117 -0.15 1.71 -6.24
C PRO A 117 -0.07 3.25 -6.31
N PRO A 118 1.13 3.83 -6.11
CA PRO A 118 1.41 5.20 -6.52
C PRO A 118 1.45 5.31 -8.06
N HIS A 119 1.11 6.48 -8.60
CA HIS A 119 1.09 6.72 -10.05
C HIS A 119 2.45 6.44 -10.72
N SER A 120 2.42 5.84 -11.91
CA SER A 120 3.58 5.50 -12.76
C SER A 120 4.55 4.46 -12.18
N ILE A 121 4.18 3.78 -11.09
CA ILE A 121 5.02 2.75 -10.45
C ILE A 121 4.23 1.47 -10.36
N LEU A 122 4.55 0.49 -11.22
CA LEU A 122 3.95 -0.85 -11.19
C LEU A 122 2.40 -0.79 -11.21
N ASP A 123 1.85 0.16 -11.98
CA ASP A 123 0.43 0.53 -11.98
C ASP A 123 -0.18 0.56 -13.39
N GLN A 124 0.52 0.02 -14.38
CA GLN A 124 0.12 0.08 -15.77
C GLN A 124 -0.85 -1.05 -16.13
N VAL A 125 -1.99 -0.70 -16.72
CA VAL A 125 -2.97 -1.62 -17.32
C VAL A 125 -3.28 -1.11 -18.71
N ASP A 126 -3.13 -1.95 -19.75
CA ASP A 126 -3.41 -1.60 -21.15
C ASP A 126 -2.80 -0.27 -21.62
N GLY A 127 -1.57 0.03 -21.16
CA GLY A 127 -0.86 1.26 -21.52
C GLY A 127 -1.26 2.50 -20.72
N GLN A 128 -2.15 2.37 -19.73
CA GLN A 128 -2.61 3.46 -18.88
C GLN A 128 -2.14 3.27 -17.43
N HIS A 129 -1.78 4.37 -16.77
CA HIS A 129 -1.38 4.38 -15.36
C HIS A 129 -2.59 4.62 -14.46
N LEU A 130 -2.93 3.63 -13.63
CA LEU A 130 -4.08 3.67 -12.72
C LEU A 130 -3.71 4.05 -11.28
N GLY A 131 -2.43 4.23 -10.98
CA GLY A 131 -1.95 4.57 -9.65
C GLY A 131 -2.26 6.02 -9.26
N CYS A 132 -2.24 6.29 -7.96
CA CYS A 132 -2.64 7.58 -7.41
C CYS A 132 -1.51 8.63 -7.43
N PRO A 133 -1.68 9.79 -8.08
CA PRO A 133 -0.66 10.85 -8.09
C PRO A 133 -0.43 11.48 -6.71
N HIS A 134 -1.46 11.52 -5.87
CA HIS A 134 -1.38 12.03 -4.50
C HIS A 134 -0.56 11.09 -3.59
N LEU A 135 -0.68 9.79 -3.79
CA LEU A 135 0.13 8.79 -3.09
C LEU A 135 1.60 8.91 -3.51
N LEU A 136 1.88 9.04 -4.81
CA LEU A 136 3.24 9.27 -5.30
C LEU A 136 3.87 10.51 -4.65
N ARG A 137 3.12 11.62 -4.56
CA ARG A 137 3.58 12.84 -3.87
C ARG A 137 3.91 12.58 -2.40
N ALA A 138 3.04 11.88 -1.68
CA ALA A 138 3.23 11.58 -0.27
C ALA A 138 4.47 10.70 -0.04
N VAL A 139 4.66 9.68 -0.87
CA VAL A 139 5.80 8.77 -0.81
C VAL A 139 7.10 9.47 -1.21
N SER A 140 7.08 10.33 -2.22
CA SER A 140 8.26 11.15 -2.60
C SER A 140 8.68 12.14 -1.52
N ARG A 141 7.71 12.70 -0.77
CA ARG A 141 7.99 13.57 0.39
C ARG A 141 8.59 12.78 1.55
N THR A 142 7.99 11.63 1.87
CA THR A 142 8.30 10.89 3.11
C THR A 142 9.46 9.91 2.97
N ARG A 143 9.71 9.46 1.74
CA ARG A 143 10.82 8.59 1.32
C ARG A 143 11.00 7.38 2.26
N PRO A 144 9.97 6.54 2.43
CA PRO A 144 10.07 5.33 3.24
C PRO A 144 11.13 4.38 2.67
N LEU A 145 11.64 3.47 3.48
CA LEU A 145 12.53 2.41 3.00
C LEU A 145 11.82 1.49 2.01
N MET A 146 10.53 1.22 2.26
CA MET A 146 9.71 0.38 1.40
C MET A 146 8.28 0.92 1.29
N HIS A 147 7.70 0.80 0.11
CA HIS A 147 6.27 0.93 -0.13
C HIS A 147 5.75 -0.37 -0.74
N CYS A 148 4.95 -1.10 0.04
CA CYS A 148 4.27 -2.32 -0.40
C CYS A 148 2.84 -2.01 -0.79
N PHE A 149 2.40 -2.50 -1.94
CA PHE A 149 1.05 -2.33 -2.45
C PHE A 149 0.60 -3.49 -3.34
N GLY A 150 -0.61 -3.42 -3.89
CA GLY A 150 -1.16 -4.44 -4.77
C GLY A 150 -2.15 -3.83 -5.75
N HIS A 151 -3.36 -4.42 -5.80
CA HIS A 151 -4.51 -4.00 -6.60
C HIS A 151 -4.36 -4.13 -8.13
N ILE A 152 -3.25 -3.64 -8.70
CA ILE A 152 -2.97 -3.76 -10.13
C ILE A 152 -2.14 -5.01 -10.38
N HIS A 153 -2.79 -6.06 -10.87
CA HIS A 153 -2.20 -7.40 -11.00
C HIS A 153 -1.08 -7.48 -12.03
N GLU A 154 -1.26 -6.78 -13.15
CA GLU A 154 -0.32 -6.64 -14.26
C GLU A 154 1.00 -6.00 -13.81
N GLY A 155 0.96 -5.24 -12.71
CA GLY A 155 2.09 -4.58 -12.12
C GLY A 155 2.89 -5.42 -11.12
N HIS A 156 2.56 -6.70 -10.88
CA HIS A 156 3.32 -7.55 -9.94
C HIS A 156 4.83 -7.45 -10.22
N GLY A 157 5.60 -7.07 -9.20
CA GLY A 157 7.03 -6.80 -9.38
C GLY A 157 7.61 -5.96 -8.25
N ALA A 158 8.91 -5.69 -8.34
CA ALA A 158 9.58 -4.78 -7.43
C ALA A 158 10.60 -3.89 -8.15
N ASN A 159 10.64 -2.62 -7.77
CA ASN A 159 11.53 -1.59 -8.34
C ASN A 159 12.15 -0.75 -7.21
N ILE A 160 13.40 -0.31 -7.38
CA ILE A 160 13.99 0.73 -6.52
C ILE A 160 13.77 2.08 -7.20
N VAL A 161 13.15 3.02 -6.48
CA VAL A 161 12.96 4.39 -6.94
C VAL A 161 13.93 5.30 -6.22
N SER A 162 14.68 6.10 -6.97
CA SER A 162 15.60 7.11 -6.43
C SER A 162 14.97 8.52 -6.49
N TRP A 163 14.93 9.21 -5.36
CA TRP A 163 14.34 10.53 -5.20
C TRP A 163 15.38 11.63 -5.41
N LYS A 164 15.00 12.69 -6.13
CA LYS A 164 15.86 13.88 -6.25
C LYS A 164 15.93 14.62 -4.91
N PRO A 165 17.01 15.39 -4.64
CA PRO A 165 17.14 16.13 -3.38
C PRO A 165 15.94 17.03 -3.07
N ASP A 166 15.37 17.68 -4.08
CA ASP A 166 14.18 18.55 -3.98
C ASP A 166 12.85 17.79 -3.77
N GLY A 167 12.87 16.46 -3.73
CA GLY A 167 11.68 15.62 -3.58
C GLY A 167 10.79 15.60 -4.82
N SER A 168 11.23 16.19 -5.93
CA SER A 168 10.54 16.05 -7.21
C SER A 168 10.98 14.75 -7.89
N VAL A 169 10.00 13.96 -8.29
CA VAL A 169 10.17 13.18 -9.52
C VAL A 169 10.01 14.23 -10.61
N LYS A 170 11.10 14.75 -11.22
CA LYS A 170 11.03 15.90 -12.18
C LYS A 170 10.01 15.70 -13.30
N ASP A 171 9.59 14.47 -13.53
CA ASP A 171 8.44 14.05 -14.31
C ASP A 171 8.32 12.53 -14.04
N PRO A 172 7.18 11.97 -13.60
CA PRO A 172 7.00 10.53 -13.38
C PRO A 172 7.35 9.66 -14.60
N SER A 173 7.22 10.19 -15.81
CA SER A 173 7.69 9.54 -17.05
C SER A 173 9.19 9.72 -17.30
N SER A 174 9.83 10.66 -16.59
CA SER A 174 11.29 10.84 -16.50
C SER A 174 11.92 10.17 -15.28
N ALA A 175 11.11 9.51 -14.42
CA ALA A 175 11.63 8.45 -13.58
C ALA A 175 12.13 7.39 -14.55
N THR A 176 13.39 7.51 -14.97
CA THR A 176 14.09 6.32 -15.42
C THR A 176 13.96 5.36 -14.23
N PRO A 177 13.41 4.15 -14.40
CA PRO A 177 13.76 3.07 -13.51
C PRO A 177 15.27 2.87 -13.66
N LEU A 178 16.04 3.72 -13.00
CA LEU A 178 17.37 3.37 -12.57
C LEU A 178 17.10 2.57 -11.29
N GLU A 179 17.17 1.25 -11.25
CA GLU A 179 17.92 0.28 -12.05
C GLU A 179 17.27 -1.11 -11.77
N THR A 180 16.98 -1.92 -12.79
CA THR A 180 16.51 -3.33 -12.71
C THR A 180 15.11 -3.59 -12.13
N GLU A 181 14.22 -4.12 -12.96
CA GLU A 181 13.16 -5.03 -12.51
C GLU A 181 13.81 -6.06 -11.59
N GLN A 182 13.38 -6.10 -10.33
CA GLN A 182 13.96 -7.03 -9.38
C GLN A 182 13.37 -8.41 -9.60
N ILE A 183 14.25 -9.40 -9.76
CA ILE A 183 13.83 -10.79 -9.92
C ILE A 183 13.34 -11.28 -8.56
N ASN A 184 12.13 -11.84 -8.53
CA ASN A 184 11.62 -12.51 -7.34
C ASN A 184 12.27 -13.90 -7.21
N GLU A 185 13.21 -14.04 -6.27
CA GLU A 185 13.97 -15.27 -6.01
C GLU A 185 13.25 -16.31 -5.14
N TYR A 186 11.92 -16.20 -4.95
CA TYR A 186 11.16 -17.13 -4.11
C TYR A 186 11.46 -18.62 -4.42
N PRO A 187 11.76 -19.45 -3.40
CA PRO A 187 11.53 -19.21 -1.97
C PRO A 187 12.66 -18.54 -1.18
N ASP A 188 13.72 -18.04 -1.85
CA ASP A 188 14.83 -17.36 -1.18
C ASP A 188 14.49 -15.88 -0.87
N ASP A 189 15.26 -15.27 0.04
CA ASP A 189 15.07 -13.89 0.44
C ASP A 189 15.72 -12.90 -0.52
N ASN A 190 14.94 -11.90 -0.94
CA ASN A 190 15.43 -10.83 -1.81
C ASN A 190 16.11 -9.75 -0.95
N LYS A 191 17.40 -9.51 -1.20
CA LYS A 191 18.22 -8.56 -0.46
C LYS A 191 18.49 -7.32 -1.30
N TRP A 192 17.81 -6.22 -0.98
CA TRP A 192 18.01 -4.94 -1.65
C TRP A 192 18.65 -3.91 -0.71
N THR A 193 19.73 -3.29 -1.17
CA THR A 193 20.38 -2.21 -0.43
C THR A 193 19.71 -0.88 -0.76
N ILE A 194 18.88 -0.38 0.16
CA ILE A 194 18.16 0.90 0.00
C ILE A 194 18.93 2.02 0.70
N LYS A 195 19.21 3.12 0.01
CA LYS A 195 19.80 4.33 0.60
C LYS A 195 18.72 5.15 1.33
N PRO A 196 18.70 5.21 2.67
CA PRO A 196 17.64 5.88 3.42
C PRO A 196 17.51 7.36 3.04
N GLY A 197 16.28 7.84 2.88
CA GLY A 197 15.99 9.23 2.49
C GLY A 197 16.36 9.60 1.05
N GLN A 198 16.91 8.66 0.27
CA GLN A 198 17.24 8.83 -1.15
C GLN A 198 16.53 7.81 -2.03
N GLN A 199 16.25 6.62 -1.52
CA GLN A 199 15.63 5.54 -2.28
C GLN A 199 14.47 4.90 -1.51
N THR A 200 13.53 4.35 -2.26
CA THR A 200 12.43 3.54 -1.74
C THR A 200 12.30 2.28 -2.57
N LEU A 201 12.20 1.12 -1.90
CA LEU A 201 11.80 -0.13 -2.54
C LEU A 201 10.28 -0.12 -2.76
N MET A 202 9.85 -0.20 -4.00
CA MET A 202 8.45 -0.33 -4.39
C MET A 202 8.16 -1.80 -4.65
N VAL A 203 7.18 -2.39 -3.97
CA VAL A 203 6.79 -3.80 -4.16
C VAL A 203 5.30 -3.87 -4.45
N ASN A 204 4.94 -4.25 -5.68
CA ASN A 204 3.60 -4.67 -5.99
C ASN A 204 3.47 -6.18 -5.70
N ALA A 205 2.85 -6.49 -4.57
CA ALA A 205 2.66 -7.84 -4.06
C ALA A 205 1.30 -8.45 -4.49
N ALA A 206 0.73 -8.00 -5.61
CA ALA A 206 -0.46 -8.64 -6.18
C ALA A 206 -0.21 -10.14 -6.39
N ILE A 207 -1.07 -10.98 -5.80
CA ILE A 207 -0.95 -12.44 -5.90
C ILE A 207 -1.75 -13.01 -7.09
N MET A 208 -2.80 -12.29 -7.48
CA MET A 208 -3.73 -12.72 -8.52
C MET A 208 -3.14 -12.42 -9.90
N MET A 209 -3.19 -13.40 -10.79
CA MET A 209 -2.72 -13.36 -12.17
C MET A 209 -3.90 -13.68 -13.09
N ASN A 210 -4.02 -12.90 -14.17
CA ASN A 210 -4.96 -13.22 -15.25
C ASN A 210 -4.39 -14.36 -16.11
N THR A 211 -5.09 -15.48 -16.17
CA THR A 211 -4.67 -16.65 -16.95
C THR A 211 -5.75 -17.02 -17.95
N SER A 212 -5.44 -17.89 -18.92
CA SER A 212 -6.45 -18.46 -19.83
C SER A 212 -7.57 -19.23 -19.12
N ARG A 213 -7.40 -19.55 -17.82
CA ARG A 213 -8.40 -20.21 -16.97
C ARG A 213 -9.01 -19.25 -15.92
N GLY A 214 -8.92 -17.94 -16.17
CA GLY A 214 -9.39 -16.88 -15.28
C GLY A 214 -8.36 -16.47 -14.22
N MET A 215 -8.82 -15.68 -13.25
CA MET A 215 -8.00 -15.14 -12.16
C MET A 215 -7.52 -16.23 -11.20
N LYS A 216 -6.21 -16.35 -11.00
CA LYS A 216 -5.59 -17.35 -10.11
C LYS A 216 -4.47 -16.74 -9.25
N PRO A 217 -4.27 -17.15 -7.99
CA PRO A 217 -3.22 -16.63 -7.13
C PRO A 217 -1.85 -17.23 -7.48
N ASN A 218 -1.39 -17.03 -8.71
CA ASN A 218 -0.20 -17.69 -9.27
C ASN A 218 1.08 -16.88 -9.13
N TYR A 219 1.00 -15.58 -8.81
CA TYR A 219 2.21 -14.81 -8.54
C TYR A 219 2.86 -15.30 -7.24
N LYS A 220 4.17 -15.49 -7.29
CA LYS A 220 4.96 -15.91 -6.12
C LYS A 220 4.97 -14.78 -5.09
N PRO A 221 4.94 -15.08 -3.78
CA PRO A 221 5.10 -14.05 -2.77
C PRO A 221 6.52 -13.48 -2.82
N PHE A 222 6.70 -12.27 -2.29
CA PHE A 222 8.02 -11.68 -2.06
C PHE A 222 8.46 -11.97 -0.63
N ILE A 223 9.69 -12.44 -0.46
CA ILE A 223 10.38 -12.47 0.83
C ILE A 223 11.41 -11.35 0.77
N VAL A 224 11.27 -10.33 1.61
CA VAL A 224 12.06 -9.10 1.55
C VAL A 224 12.91 -8.96 2.80
N ALA A 225 14.22 -8.86 2.63
CA ALA A 225 15.15 -8.53 3.71
C ALA A 225 15.41 -7.02 3.72
N LEU A 226 14.95 -6.34 4.77
CA LEU A 226 15.08 -4.88 4.92
C LEU A 226 15.87 -4.53 6.18
N ASN A 227 16.90 -3.70 6.02
CA ASN A 227 17.66 -3.15 7.14
C ASN A 227 16.88 -2.01 7.81
N LEU A 228 16.31 -2.28 8.98
CA LEU A 228 15.59 -1.26 9.75
C LEU A 228 16.56 -0.35 10.51
N PRO A 229 16.27 0.97 10.59
CA PRO A 229 17.13 1.90 11.31
C PRO A 229 17.06 1.61 12.82
N ARG A 230 18.23 1.58 13.47
CA ARG A 230 18.31 1.50 14.93
C ARG A 230 18.05 2.89 15.52
N ARG A 231 16.80 3.21 15.84
CA ARG A 231 16.45 4.45 16.55
C ARG A 231 17.02 4.34 17.98
N ARG A 232 17.91 5.28 18.34
CA ARG A 232 18.48 5.40 19.69
C ARG A 232 17.48 6.09 20.62
#